data_AF-A0A2H0FQC5-F1
#
_entry.id   AF-A0A2H0FQC5-F1
#
_cell.length_a   1.000
_cell.length_b   1.000
_cell.length_c   1.000
_cell.angle_alpha   90.00
_cell.angle_beta   90.00
_cell.angle_gamma   90.00
#
_symmetry.space_group_name_H-M   'P 1'
#
loop_
_entity.id
_entity.type
_entity.pdbx_description
1 polymer ?
#
loop_
_entity_poly.entity_id
_entity_poly.type
_entity_poly.pdbx_seq_one_letter_code
_entity_poly.pdbx_strand_id
1 'polypeptide(L)'
;MLKPLTLLLIIALPLLEFREEYSTYAYLIIIGLVFSLLGDLFLLFPEKYFTNGLYSFLAAHILYILAFNQGINTYCYALLLPIIVYIFIVAKCLKPKLGGMKYPVFGYILVISIMLFSALNMDYQFGQISFVGIGAILFAISDATLAFNKFYKKFSFAEPIILSTYFLAQLLLSISI
;
A
#
# COMPACT_ATOMS: atom_id res chain seq x y z
N MET A 1 -3.51 12.87 14.62
CA MET A 1 -4.90 13.29 14.33
C MET A 1 -5.12 13.70 12.87
N LEU A 2 -4.12 14.20 12.14
CA LEU A 2 -4.30 14.64 10.74
C LEU A 2 -4.46 13.51 9.70
N LYS A 3 -3.99 12.27 9.98
CA LYS A 3 -3.97 11.20 8.96
C LYS A 3 -5.32 10.85 8.34
N PRO A 4 -6.38 10.59 9.13
CA PRO A 4 -7.68 10.22 8.57
C PRO A 4 -8.30 11.37 7.78
N LEU A 5 -8.07 12.62 8.20
CA LEU A 5 -8.58 13.80 7.51
C LEU A 5 -7.93 13.96 6.13
N THR A 6 -6.61 13.81 6.04
CA THR A 6 -5.90 13.86 4.76
C THR A 6 -6.38 12.78 3.80
N LEU A 7 -6.59 11.55 4.30
CA LEU A 7 -7.05 10.46 3.45
C LEU A 7 -8.52 10.61 3.04
N LEU A 8 -9.38 11.17 3.90
CA LEU A 8 -10.74 11.56 3.52
C LEU A 8 -10.75 12.58 2.38
N LEU A 9 -9.85 13.56 2.41
CA LEU A 9 -9.70 14.53 1.32
C LEU A 9 -9.23 13.86 0.03
N ILE A 10 -8.27 12.93 0.11
CA ILE A 10 -7.80 12.17 -1.05
C ILE A 10 -8.95 11.36 -1.67
N ILE A 11 -9.74 10.65 -0.85
CA ILE A 11 -10.91 9.88 -1.31
C ILE A 11 -11.96 10.80 -1.95
N ALA A 12 -12.14 12.01 -1.42
CA ALA A 12 -13.13 12.95 -1.93
C ALA A 12 -12.80 13.46 -3.34
N LEU A 13 -11.51 13.60 -3.70
CA LEU A 13 -11.09 14.15 -5.00
C LEU A 13 -11.76 13.46 -6.21
N PRO A 14 -11.67 12.13 -6.39
CA PRO A 14 -12.32 11.45 -7.52
C PRO A 14 -13.85 11.36 -7.40
N LEU A 15 -14.41 11.59 -6.20
CA LEU A 15 -15.86 11.60 -5.97
C LEU A 15 -16.49 12.97 -6.28
N LEU A 16 -15.69 14.04 -6.28
CA LEU A 16 -16.13 15.39 -6.65
C LEU A 16 -16.23 15.58 -8.17
N GLU A 17 -15.48 14.80 -8.94
CA GLU A 17 -15.74 14.62 -10.36
C GLU A 17 -17.02 13.79 -10.52
N PHE A 18 -18.16 14.46 -10.73
CA PHE A 18 -19.42 13.79 -11.02
C PHE A 18 -19.27 12.94 -12.29
N ARG A 19 -19.09 11.64 -12.13
CA ARG A 19 -19.12 10.64 -13.21
C ARG A 19 -20.44 9.88 -13.13
N GLU A 20 -21.11 9.72 -14.27
CA GLU A 20 -22.39 8.98 -14.32
C GLU A 20 -22.21 7.50 -13.94
N GLU A 21 -21.06 6.89 -14.29
CA GLU A 21 -20.68 5.54 -13.87
C GLU A 21 -19.17 5.43 -13.61
N TYR A 22 -18.80 4.70 -12.55
CA TYR A 22 -17.42 4.33 -12.26
C TYR A 22 -17.08 2.96 -12.87
N SER A 23 -15.87 2.82 -13.39
CA SER A 23 -15.35 1.52 -13.83
C SER A 23 -15.11 0.58 -12.63
N THR A 24 -15.06 -0.74 -12.88
CA THR A 24 -14.70 -1.73 -11.84
C THR A 24 -13.35 -1.42 -11.21
N TYR A 25 -12.38 -0.92 -12.00
CA TYR A 25 -11.08 -0.45 -11.52
C TYR A 25 -11.26 0.65 -10.47
N ALA A 26 -12.02 1.70 -10.79
CA ALA A 26 -12.25 2.82 -9.87
C ALA A 26 -12.93 2.39 -8.56
N TYR A 27 -13.92 1.51 -8.63
CA TYR A 27 -14.56 0.96 -7.42
C TYR A 27 -13.57 0.22 -6.51
N LEU A 28 -12.71 -0.63 -7.07
CA LEU A 28 -11.72 -1.37 -6.29
C LEU A 28 -10.71 -0.43 -5.62
N ILE A 29 -10.26 0.61 -6.33
CA ILE A 29 -9.35 1.63 -5.76
C ILE A 29 -10.05 2.40 -4.63
N ILE A 30 -11.28 2.88 -4.83
CA ILE A 30 -12.02 3.63 -3.80
C ILE A 30 -12.25 2.78 -2.55
N ILE A 31 -12.70 1.53 -2.72
CA ILE A 31 -12.91 0.62 -1.58
C ILE A 31 -11.57 0.33 -0.88
N GLY A 32 -10.47 0.16 -1.63
CA GLY A 32 -9.13 0.00 -1.07
C GLY A 32 -8.67 1.22 -0.25
N LEU A 33 -8.96 2.43 -0.72
CA LEU A 33 -8.68 3.67 0.01
C LEU A 33 -9.49 3.73 1.32
N VAL A 34 -10.76 3.30 1.30
CA VAL A 34 -11.60 3.20 2.50
C VAL A 34 -11.02 2.19 3.49
N PHE A 35 -10.55 1.03 3.04
CA PHE A 35 -9.86 0.07 3.91
C PHE A 35 -8.54 0.62 4.48
N SER A 36 -7.81 1.42 3.70
CA SER A 36 -6.62 2.11 4.20
C SER A 36 -6.97 3.13 5.29
N LEU A 37 -8.09 3.86 5.13
CA LEU A 37 -8.61 4.78 6.14
C LEU A 37 -9.01 4.05 7.42
N LEU A 38 -9.70 2.93 7.31
CA LEU A 38 -10.00 2.07 8.47
C LEU A 38 -8.72 1.56 9.14
N GLY A 39 -7.69 1.22 8.35
CA GLY A 39 -6.37 0.85 8.84
C GLY A 39 -5.73 1.96 9.67
N ASP A 40 -5.72 3.19 9.14
CA ASP A 40 -5.23 4.37 9.85
C ASP A 40 -6.01 4.64 11.14
N LEU A 41 -7.32 4.48 11.13
CA LEU A 41 -8.14 4.61 12.33
C LEU A 41 -7.76 3.58 13.40
N PHE A 42 -7.56 2.32 13.03
CA PHE A 42 -7.10 1.29 13.96
C PHE A 42 -5.71 1.59 14.54
N LEU A 43 -4.81 2.17 13.76
CA LEU A 43 -3.47 2.57 14.22
C LEU A 43 -3.48 3.76 15.19
N LEU A 44 -4.56 4.55 15.26
CA LEU A 44 -4.72 5.63 16.23
C LEU A 44 -5.13 5.12 17.63
N PHE A 45 -5.70 3.92 17.71
CA PHE A 45 -6.11 3.31 18.96
C PHE A 45 -4.95 2.56 19.64
N PRO A 46 -5.11 2.10 20.89
CA PRO A 46 -4.05 1.39 21.61
C PRO A 46 -3.49 0.19 20.85
N GLU A 47 -2.26 -0.23 21.19
CA GLU A 47 -1.49 -1.27 20.47
C GLU A 47 -2.27 -2.58 20.19
N LYS A 48 -3.28 -2.91 21.00
CA LYS A 48 -4.17 -4.06 20.78
C LYS A 48 -4.88 -4.05 19.42
N TYR A 49 -5.06 -2.88 18.79
CA TYR A 49 -5.70 -2.75 17.49
C TYR A 49 -4.72 -2.77 16.31
N PHE A 50 -3.41 -2.84 16.57
CA PHE A 50 -2.38 -2.87 15.52
C PHE A 50 -2.65 -3.98 14.49
N THR A 51 -3.00 -5.18 14.97
CA THR A 51 -3.31 -6.33 14.11
C THR A 51 -4.56 -6.09 13.24
N ASN A 52 -5.57 -5.41 13.78
CA ASN A 52 -6.76 -5.04 13.01
C ASN A 52 -6.42 -4.02 11.92
N GLY A 53 -5.56 -3.04 12.25
CA GLY A 53 -5.01 -2.12 11.25
C GLY A 53 -4.27 -2.86 10.14
N LEU A 54 -3.41 -3.81 10.50
CA LEU A 54 -2.66 -4.65 9.56
C LEU A 54 -3.59 -5.41 8.61
N TYR A 55 -4.67 -6.03 9.13
CA TYR A 55 -5.65 -6.72 8.29
C TYR A 55 -6.45 -5.78 7.39
N SER A 56 -6.77 -4.58 7.89
CA SER A 56 -7.45 -3.56 7.08
C SER A 56 -6.58 -3.11 5.90
N PHE A 57 -5.30 -2.81 6.14
CA PHE A 57 -4.37 -2.52 5.07
C PHE A 57 -4.20 -3.73 4.14
N LEU A 58 -4.10 -4.95 4.66
CA LEU A 58 -3.98 -6.15 3.82
C LEU A 58 -5.17 -6.29 2.86
N ALA A 59 -6.40 -6.01 3.33
CA ALA A 59 -7.59 -5.97 2.49
C ALA A 59 -7.48 -4.87 1.41
N ALA A 60 -6.99 -3.67 1.75
CA ALA A 60 -6.73 -2.61 0.77
C ALA A 60 -5.77 -3.08 -0.34
N HIS A 61 -4.65 -3.71 0.03
CA HIS A 61 -3.67 -4.22 -0.93
C HIS A 61 -4.25 -5.30 -1.85
N ILE A 62 -5.11 -6.19 -1.32
CA ILE A 62 -5.80 -7.19 -2.14
C ILE A 62 -6.71 -6.51 -3.18
N LEU A 63 -7.47 -5.48 -2.78
CA LEU A 63 -8.32 -4.74 -3.72
C LEU A 63 -7.50 -4.02 -4.79
N TYR A 64 -6.35 -3.43 -4.41
CA TYR A 64 -5.42 -2.82 -5.34
C TYR A 64 -4.81 -3.86 -6.31
N ILE A 65 -4.44 -5.05 -5.83
CA ILE A 65 -4.03 -6.16 -6.70
C ILE A 65 -5.13 -6.48 -7.70
N LEU A 66 -6.38 -6.65 -7.24
CA LEU A 66 -7.50 -6.94 -8.13
C LEU A 66 -7.73 -5.83 -9.17
N ALA A 67 -7.53 -4.56 -8.79
CA ALA A 67 -7.62 -3.42 -9.70
C ALA A 67 -6.51 -3.44 -10.75
N PHE A 68 -5.25 -3.55 -10.33
CA PHE A 68 -4.10 -3.44 -11.23
C PHE A 68 -3.96 -4.60 -12.22
N ASN A 69 -4.50 -5.78 -11.90
CA ASN A 69 -4.50 -6.91 -12.83
C ASN A 69 -5.67 -6.90 -13.83
N GLN A 70 -6.57 -5.90 -13.78
CA GLN A 70 -7.61 -5.79 -14.80
C GLN A 70 -7.00 -5.47 -16.16
N GLY A 71 -7.21 -6.37 -17.13
CA GLY A 71 -6.73 -6.18 -18.50
C GLY A 71 -5.23 -6.41 -18.69
N ILE A 72 -4.47 -6.86 -17.68
CA ILE A 72 -3.09 -7.31 -17.90
C ILE A 72 -3.11 -8.60 -18.74
N ASN A 73 -2.47 -8.53 -19.90
CA ASN A 73 -2.30 -9.65 -20.84
C ASN A 73 -0.86 -10.19 -20.83
N THR A 74 0.12 -9.35 -20.49
CA THR A 74 1.53 -9.71 -20.51
C THR A 74 2.22 -9.24 -19.24
N TYR A 75 2.90 -10.16 -18.55
CA TYR A 75 3.73 -9.84 -17.39
C TYR A 75 5.21 -9.75 -17.77
N CYS A 76 5.86 -8.65 -17.38
CA CYS A 76 7.30 -8.48 -17.39
C CYS A 76 7.91 -9.11 -16.14
N TYR A 77 8.21 -10.42 -16.22
CA TYR A 77 8.80 -11.17 -15.10
C TYR A 77 10.18 -10.67 -14.67
N ALA A 78 10.88 -9.87 -15.48
CA ALA A 78 12.13 -9.21 -15.07
C ALA A 78 11.93 -8.31 -13.83
N LEU A 79 10.72 -7.78 -13.63
CA LEU A 79 10.36 -7.00 -12.44
C LEU A 79 10.32 -7.83 -11.15
N LEU A 80 10.31 -9.16 -11.22
CA LEU A 80 10.38 -10.01 -10.02
C LEU A 80 11.72 -9.88 -9.30
N LEU A 81 12.82 -9.66 -10.03
CA LEU A 81 14.16 -9.58 -9.43
C LEU A 81 14.25 -8.46 -8.37
N PRO A 82 13.93 -7.19 -8.65
CA PRO A 82 13.97 -6.14 -7.63
C PRO A 82 12.98 -6.40 -6.49
N ILE A 83 11.84 -7.04 -6.75
CA ILE A 83 10.84 -7.37 -5.72
C ILE A 83 11.34 -8.46 -4.78
N ILE A 84 11.98 -9.50 -5.30
CA ILE A 84 12.60 -10.55 -4.49
C ILE A 84 13.73 -9.97 -3.63
N VAL A 85 14.53 -9.07 -4.19
CA VAL A 85 15.56 -8.33 -3.44
C VAL A 85 14.94 -7.51 -2.31
N TYR A 86 13.86 -6.77 -2.59
CA TYR A 86 13.10 -6.04 -1.58
C TYR A 86 12.60 -6.95 -0.45
N ILE A 87 11.90 -8.04 -0.79
CA ILE A 87 11.39 -9.03 0.18
C ILE A 87 12.54 -9.53 1.04
N PHE A 88 13.65 -9.93 0.42
CA PHE A 88 14.80 -10.48 1.14
C PHE A 88 15.40 -9.48 2.13
N ILE A 89 15.58 -8.23 1.71
CA ILE A 89 16.13 -7.17 2.57
C ILE A 89 15.22 -6.91 3.77
N VAL A 90 13.92 -6.68 3.52
CA VAL A 90 12.94 -6.38 4.58
C VAL A 90 12.81 -7.59 5.52
N ALA A 91 12.72 -8.80 4.97
CA ALA A 91 12.61 -10.02 5.74
C ALA A 91 13.82 -10.26 6.64
N LYS A 92 15.03 -10.15 6.09
CA LYS A 92 16.27 -10.34 6.84
C LYS A 92 16.41 -9.32 7.97
N CYS A 93 16.00 -8.07 7.73
CA CYS A 93 16.04 -7.01 8.72
C CYS A 93 15.08 -7.25 9.90
N LEU A 94 13.84 -7.67 9.60
CA LEU A 94 12.80 -7.81 10.63
C LEU A 94 12.86 -9.15 11.37
N LYS A 95 13.27 -10.25 10.71
CA LYS A 95 13.28 -11.62 11.25
C LYS A 95 13.79 -11.75 12.71
N PRO A 96 14.87 -11.09 13.15
CA PRO A 96 15.42 -11.29 14.49
C PRO A 96 14.50 -10.83 15.63
N LYS A 97 13.52 -9.95 15.36
CA LYS A 97 12.76 -9.23 16.40
C LYS A 97 11.24 -9.37 16.29
N LEU A 98 10.74 -10.23 15.38
CA LEU A 98 9.29 -10.36 15.13
C LEU A 98 8.53 -11.19 16.16
N GLY A 99 9.19 -12.06 16.92
CA GLY A 99 8.54 -12.93 17.91
C GLY A 99 7.31 -13.67 17.33
N GLY A 100 6.17 -13.61 18.00
CA GLY A 100 4.91 -14.21 17.55
C GLY A 100 4.27 -13.55 16.31
N MET A 101 4.68 -12.34 15.94
CA MET A 101 4.15 -11.61 14.77
C MET A 101 4.85 -12.01 13.45
N LYS A 102 5.73 -13.00 13.49
CA LYS A 102 6.52 -13.45 12.34
C LYS A 102 5.65 -13.80 11.12
N TYR A 103 4.66 -14.69 11.30
CA TYR A 103 3.83 -15.15 10.18
C TYR A 103 2.90 -14.05 9.63
N PRO A 104 2.17 -13.28 10.47
CA PRO A 104 1.36 -12.16 9.98
C PRO A 104 2.17 -11.14 9.18
N VAL A 105 3.36 -10.77 9.66
CA VAL A 105 4.20 -9.77 8.99
C VAL A 105 4.77 -10.30 7.67
N PHE A 106 5.19 -11.57 7.59
CA PHE A 106 5.64 -12.14 6.32
C PHE A 106 4.52 -12.27 5.30
N GLY A 107 3.32 -12.70 5.72
CA GLY A 107 2.15 -12.72 4.85
C GLY A 107 1.84 -11.33 4.30
N TYR A 108 1.93 -10.32 5.16
CA TYR A 108 1.73 -8.92 4.76
C TYR A 108 2.77 -8.44 3.74
N ILE A 109 4.07 -8.68 3.98
CA ILE A 109 5.15 -8.33 3.04
C ILE A 109 4.93 -8.99 1.67
N LEU A 110 4.48 -10.25 1.66
CA LEU A 110 4.18 -10.96 0.41
C LEU A 110 3.03 -10.29 -0.36
N VAL A 111 1.93 -9.93 0.31
CA VAL A 111 0.80 -9.26 -0.34
C VAL A 111 1.21 -7.90 -0.90
N ILE A 112 1.95 -7.09 -0.14
CA ILE A 112 2.49 -5.81 -0.66
C ILE A 112 3.38 -6.01 -1.87
N SER A 113 4.22 -7.05 -1.84
CA SER A 113 5.13 -7.34 -2.94
C SER A 113 4.38 -7.79 -4.20
N ILE A 114 3.28 -8.53 -4.05
CA ILE A 114 2.39 -8.89 -5.16
C ILE A 114 1.71 -7.62 -5.70
N MET A 115 1.19 -6.74 -4.83
CA MET A 115 0.63 -5.46 -5.25
C MET A 115 1.65 -4.64 -6.04
N LEU A 116 2.87 -4.52 -5.54
CA LEU A 116 3.95 -3.80 -6.21
C LEU A 116 4.26 -4.41 -7.58
N PHE A 117 4.31 -5.74 -7.69
CA PHE A 117 4.48 -6.42 -8.97
C PHE A 117 3.35 -6.08 -9.94
N SER A 118 2.09 -6.19 -9.51
CA SER A 118 0.93 -5.89 -10.34
C SER A 118 0.90 -4.43 -10.80
N ALA A 119 1.18 -3.48 -9.91
CA ALA A 119 1.26 -2.06 -10.22
C ALA A 119 2.33 -1.75 -11.29
N LEU A 120 3.53 -2.31 -11.13
CA LEU A 120 4.63 -2.09 -12.09
C LEU A 120 4.34 -2.74 -13.46
N ASN A 121 3.64 -3.87 -13.49
CA ASN A 121 3.22 -4.51 -14.75
C ASN A 121 2.11 -3.74 -15.44
N MET A 122 1.19 -3.13 -14.68
CA MET A 122 0.17 -2.24 -15.23
C MET A 122 0.82 -1.04 -15.94
N ASP A 123 1.77 -0.36 -15.30
CA ASP A 123 2.53 0.74 -15.91
C ASP A 123 3.37 0.27 -17.11
N TYR A 124 3.92 -0.94 -17.06
CA TYR A 124 4.66 -1.51 -18.18
C TYR A 124 3.78 -1.75 -19.41
N GLN A 125 2.57 -2.27 -19.22
CA GLN A 125 1.66 -2.61 -20.32
C GLN A 125 0.93 -1.39 -20.90
N PHE A 126 0.41 -0.51 -20.05
CA PHE A 126 -0.43 0.61 -20.46
C PHE A 126 0.33 1.95 -20.55
N GLY A 127 1.63 1.93 -20.24
CA GLY A 127 2.49 3.11 -20.22
C GLY A 127 2.50 3.82 -18.85
N GLN A 128 3.57 4.59 -18.59
CA GLN A 128 3.82 5.29 -17.31
C GLN A 128 2.81 6.41 -16.97
N ILE A 129 1.75 6.58 -17.77
CA ILE A 129 0.78 7.67 -17.64
C ILE A 129 -0.05 7.53 -16.34
N SER A 130 -0.10 6.34 -15.74
CA SER A 130 -0.98 6.09 -14.58
C SER A 130 -0.39 6.43 -13.21
N PHE A 131 0.93 6.67 -13.11
CA PHE A 131 1.66 6.87 -11.83
C PHE A 131 1.45 5.77 -10.77
N VAL A 132 0.78 4.66 -11.10
CA VAL A 132 0.37 3.60 -10.18
C VAL A 132 1.58 2.87 -9.61
N GLY A 133 2.59 2.57 -10.43
CA GLY A 133 3.84 1.95 -10.01
C GLY A 133 4.62 2.82 -9.03
N ILE A 134 4.67 4.14 -9.25
CA ILE A 134 5.28 5.09 -8.31
C ILE A 134 4.50 5.11 -6.99
N GLY A 135 3.16 5.14 -7.06
CA GLY A 135 2.30 5.03 -5.89
C GLY A 135 2.57 3.76 -5.08
N ALA A 136 2.63 2.60 -5.73
CA ALA A 136 2.92 1.32 -5.09
C ALA A 136 4.33 1.26 -4.48
N ILE A 137 5.35 1.82 -5.13
CA ILE A 137 6.71 1.93 -4.58
C ILE A 137 6.70 2.76 -3.30
N LEU A 138 6.06 3.93 -3.33
CA LEU A 138 5.96 4.82 -2.16
C LEU A 138 5.20 4.14 -1.01
N PHE A 139 4.14 3.38 -1.31
CA PHE A 139 3.42 2.59 -0.31
C PHE A 139 4.34 1.54 0.33
N ALA A 140 5.08 0.78 -0.48
CA ALA A 140 6.00 -0.23 0.01
C ALA A 140 7.15 0.36 0.87
N ILE A 141 7.59 1.59 0.57
CA ILE A 141 8.57 2.33 1.38
C ILE A 141 7.96 2.77 2.71
N SER A 142 6.75 3.32 2.70
CA SER A 142 6.01 3.67 3.92
C SER A 142 5.92 2.48 4.86
N ASP A 143 5.49 1.33 4.34
CA ASP A 143 5.22 0.14 5.15
C ASP A 143 6.50 -0.55 5.63
N ALA A 144 7.54 -0.59 4.81
CA ALA A 144 8.85 -1.04 5.26
C ALA A 144 9.39 -0.15 6.40
N THR A 145 9.20 1.16 6.30
CA THR A 145 9.62 2.13 7.33
C THR A 145 8.81 1.96 8.61
N LEU A 146 7.48 1.78 8.49
CA LEU A 146 6.58 1.51 9.60
C LEU A 146 6.96 0.22 10.34
N ALA A 147 7.19 -0.87 9.58
CA ALA A 147 7.57 -2.16 10.13
C ALA A 147 8.94 -2.10 10.82
N PHE A 148 9.92 -1.41 10.23
CA PHE A 148 11.24 -1.22 10.83
C PHE A 148 11.15 -0.42 12.14
N ASN A 149 10.40 0.68 12.15
CA ASN A 149 10.21 1.52 13.33
C ASN A 149 9.46 0.77 14.46
N LYS A 150 8.50 -0.09 14.11
CA LYS A 150 7.70 -0.87 15.05
C LYS A 150 8.46 -2.07 15.63
N PHE A 151 9.09 -2.89 14.79
CA PHE A 151 9.64 -4.18 15.19
C PHE A 151 11.15 -4.19 15.37
N TYR A 152 11.90 -3.35 14.64
CA TYR A 152 13.36 -3.39 14.68
C TYR A 152 13.96 -2.36 15.63
N LYS A 153 13.79 -1.07 15.33
CA LYS A 153 14.33 0.03 16.12
C LYS A 153 13.56 1.32 15.82
N LYS A 154 13.05 1.96 16.88
CA LYS A 154 12.44 3.29 16.76
C LYS A 154 13.48 4.34 16.37
N PHE A 155 13.14 5.24 15.46
CA PHE A 155 14.01 6.35 15.07
C PHE A 155 13.21 7.63 14.78
N SER A 156 13.82 8.79 15.05
CA SER A 156 13.11 10.07 15.13
C SER A 156 12.47 10.54 13.82
N PHE A 157 13.03 10.14 12.67
CA PHE A 157 12.53 10.54 11.36
C PHE A 157 11.55 9.54 10.73
N ALA A 158 11.15 8.48 11.46
CA ALA A 158 10.28 7.46 10.91
C ALA A 158 8.92 8.03 10.49
N GLU A 159 8.28 8.80 11.36
CA GLU A 159 6.93 9.29 11.14
C GLU A 159 6.81 10.25 9.94
N PRO A 160 7.69 11.26 9.77
CA PRO A 160 7.70 12.08 8.56
C PRO A 160 7.88 11.28 7.27
N ILE A 161 8.75 10.26 7.26
CA ILE A 161 8.99 9.42 6.07
C ILE A 161 7.74 8.59 5.76
N ILE A 162 7.19 7.91 6.77
CA ILE A 162 5.97 7.12 6.65
C ILE A 162 4.85 7.98 6.09
N LEU A 163 4.59 9.14 6.70
CA LEU A 163 3.48 10.01 6.30
C LEU A 163 3.63 10.59 4.90
N SER A 164 4.81 11.09 4.56
CA SER A 164 5.05 11.69 3.24
C SER A 164 4.93 10.66 2.12
N THR A 165 5.58 9.50 2.27
CA THR A 165 5.50 8.42 1.27
C THR A 165 4.09 7.83 1.20
N TYR A 166 3.41 7.65 2.34
CA TYR A 166 2.05 7.11 2.39
C TYR A 166 1.02 8.03 1.72
N PHE A 167 0.98 9.33 2.06
CA PHE A 167 -0.03 10.21 1.47
C PHE A 167 0.20 10.43 -0.01
N LEU A 168 1.47 10.49 -0.45
CA LEU A 168 1.79 10.54 -1.88
C LEU A 168 1.35 9.25 -2.58
N ALA A 169 1.58 8.08 -1.98
CA ALA A 169 1.12 6.82 -2.52
C ALA A 169 -0.40 6.82 -2.72
N GLN A 170 -1.16 7.14 -1.67
CA GLN A 170 -2.63 7.16 -1.72
C GLN A 170 -3.15 8.21 -2.71
N LEU A 171 -2.51 9.38 -2.80
CA LEU A 171 -2.87 10.39 -3.78
C LEU A 171 -2.66 9.89 -5.21
N LEU A 172 -1.50 9.30 -5.52
CA LEU A 172 -1.19 8.77 -6.85
C LEU A 172 -2.15 7.65 -7.25
N LEU A 173 -2.49 6.75 -6.32
CA LEU A 173 -3.49 5.71 -6.56
C LEU A 173 -4.88 6.32 -6.79
N SER A 174 -5.25 7.34 -6.02
CA SER A 174 -6.55 8.00 -6.13
C SER A 174 -6.73 8.84 -7.40
N ILE A 175 -5.67 9.41 -7.97
CA ILE A 175 -5.77 10.17 -9.24
C ILE A 175 -5.68 9.25 -10.47
N SER A 176 -5.40 7.96 -10.26
CA SER A 176 -5.32 6.99 -11.36
C SER A 176 -6.68 6.53 -11.90
N ILE A 177 -7.79 6.98 -11.29
CA ILE A 177 -9.17 6.55 -11.60
C ILE A 177 -9.97 7.54 -12.45
#